data_AF-A0A373GD09-F1
#
_entry.id   AF-A0A373GD09-F1
#
_cell.length_a   1.000
_cell.length_b   1.000
_cell.length_c   1.000
_cell.angle_alpha   90.00
_cell.angle_beta   90.00
_cell.angle_gamma   90.00
#
_symmetry.space_group_name_H-M   'P 1'
#
loop_
_entity.id
_entity.type
_entity.pdbx_description
1 polymer ?
#
loop_
_entity_poly.entity_id
_entity_poly.type
_entity_poly.pdbx_seq_one_letter_code
_entity_poly.pdbx_strand_id
1 'polypeptide(L)'
;MHFDHIDYSNKYIQEILYIIRLGIQKRNKLCRNKREVLNTQSLVDTFNMIGVTMCETLIGAQKEHEREDGRGKEDIYFYLNDDSYTRIFFAEAKRLPKYKTESEEEYVVGKSSTNNPSGGIERYKLGIHGNKNLRNNGMLAYIENKSVKEWLQIVNNKITKEFPQDSPLILTDNTNEYTSVHTYVNHEGVFTMYHFWIDLSLTR
;
A
#
# COMPACT_ATOMS: atom_id res chain seq x y z
N MET A 1 19.37 -28.44 -3.61
CA MET A 1 19.41 -27.50 -2.48
C MET A 1 18.33 -26.47 -2.73
N HIS A 2 17.24 -26.51 -1.97
CA HIS A 2 16.35 -25.35 -1.89
C HIS A 2 17.06 -24.36 -0.97
N PHE A 3 17.47 -23.22 -1.51
CA PHE A 3 17.84 -22.11 -0.65
C PHE A 3 16.54 -21.63 0.00
N ASP A 4 16.48 -21.68 1.33
CA ASP A 4 15.43 -20.99 2.08
C ASP A 4 15.43 -19.54 1.61
N HIS A 5 14.35 -19.14 0.94
CA HIS A 5 14.21 -17.81 0.38
C HIS A 5 14.21 -16.80 1.53
N ILE A 6 15.31 -16.08 1.70
CA ILE A 6 15.43 -15.00 2.68
C ILE A 6 14.37 -13.95 2.32
N ASP A 7 13.45 -13.67 3.25
CA ASP A 7 12.53 -12.55 3.15
C ASP A 7 13.33 -11.25 3.32
N TYR A 8 13.84 -10.73 2.21
CA TYR A 8 14.58 -9.46 2.18
C TYR A 8 13.70 -8.27 2.59
N SER A 9 12.36 -8.37 2.51
CA SER A 9 11.47 -7.28 2.92
C SER A 9 11.66 -6.94 4.39
N ASN A 10 11.86 -7.96 5.24
CA ASN A 10 12.01 -7.75 6.68
C ASN A 10 13.32 -7.03 7.04
N LYS A 11 14.39 -7.23 6.24
CA LYS A 11 15.67 -6.56 6.47
C LYS A 11 15.56 -5.04 6.24
N TYR A 12 14.87 -4.63 5.17
CA TYR A 12 14.80 -3.24 4.75
C TYR A 12 13.52 -2.53 5.21
N ILE A 13 12.64 -3.21 5.96
CA ILE A 13 11.32 -2.68 6.29
C ILE A 13 11.41 -1.33 7.00
N GLN A 14 12.32 -1.16 7.96
CA GLN A 14 12.43 0.10 8.70
C GLN A 14 12.88 1.26 7.80
N GLU A 15 13.80 1.02 6.87
CA GLU A 15 14.21 2.03 5.87
C GLU A 15 13.07 2.37 4.92
N ILE A 16 12.31 1.37 4.44
CA ILE A 16 11.14 1.60 3.57
C ILE A 16 10.06 2.40 4.30
N LEU A 17 9.72 2.04 5.55
CA LEU A 17 8.74 2.79 6.35
C LEU A 17 9.23 4.22 6.60
N TYR A 18 10.53 4.42 6.84
CA TYR A 18 11.13 5.75 6.95
C TYR A 18 10.97 6.56 5.66
N ILE A 19 11.26 5.97 4.50
CA ILE A 19 11.09 6.62 3.18
C ILE A 19 9.63 7.03 2.98
N ILE A 20 8.67 6.15 3.27
CA ILE A 20 7.24 6.44 3.11
C ILE A 20 6.81 7.57 4.04
N ARG A 21 7.14 7.48 5.33
CA ARG A 21 6.78 8.50 6.33
C ARG A 21 7.33 9.86 5.95
N LEU A 22 8.62 9.93 5.65
CA LEU A 22 9.27 11.19 5.29
C LEU A 22 8.75 11.73 3.96
N GLY A 23 8.47 10.86 2.99
CA GLY A 23 7.91 11.26 1.70
C GLY A 23 6.48 11.79 1.81
N ILE A 24 5.66 11.18 2.68
CA ILE A 24 4.34 11.73 3.01
C ILE A 24 4.51 13.11 3.67
N GLN A 25 5.45 13.28 4.60
CA GLN A 25 5.67 14.59 5.24
C GLN A 25 6.17 15.66 4.25
N LYS A 26 7.10 15.29 3.35
CA LYS A 26 7.73 16.19 2.37
C LYS A 26 6.93 16.38 1.08
N ARG A 27 5.79 15.70 0.93
CA ARG A 27 4.99 15.74 -0.29
C ARG A 27 4.67 17.19 -0.69
N ASN A 28 4.86 17.50 -1.98
CA ASN A 28 4.20 18.66 -2.56
C ASN A 28 2.68 18.50 -2.44
N LYS A 29 1.92 19.61 -2.36
CA LYS A 29 0.46 19.58 -2.12
C LYS A 29 -0.24 18.53 -2.99
N LEU A 30 -0.58 17.40 -2.38
CA LEU A 30 -1.56 16.45 -2.89
C LEU A 30 -2.92 17.14 -2.91
N CYS A 31 -3.78 16.77 -3.85
CA CYS A 31 -5.05 17.44 -4.04
C CYS A 31 -6.15 16.40 -4.22
N ARG A 32 -7.25 16.57 -3.47
CA ARG A 32 -8.45 15.73 -3.59
C ARG A 32 -9.11 15.78 -4.98
N ASN A 33 -8.89 16.88 -5.72
CA ASN A 33 -9.43 17.04 -7.07
C ASN A 33 -8.53 16.37 -8.14
N LYS A 34 -7.32 15.92 -7.78
CA LYS A 34 -6.45 15.14 -8.66
C LYS A 34 -6.85 13.67 -8.65
N ARG A 35 -6.59 12.97 -9.75
CA ARG A 35 -6.75 11.52 -9.82
C ARG A 35 -5.73 10.85 -8.88
N GLU A 36 -6.13 9.75 -8.26
CA GLU A 36 -5.27 8.90 -7.40
C GLU A 36 -3.90 8.65 -8.03
N VAL A 37 -3.87 8.23 -9.29
CA VAL A 37 -2.67 7.97 -10.10
C VAL A 37 -1.66 9.12 -10.10
N LEU A 38 -2.13 10.37 -10.07
CA LEU A 38 -1.28 11.57 -10.07
C LEU A 38 -0.75 11.89 -8.66
N ASN A 39 -1.58 11.71 -7.63
CA ASN A 39 -1.13 11.85 -6.25
C ASN A 39 -0.09 10.77 -5.93
N THR A 40 -0.32 9.54 -6.40
CA THR A 40 0.61 8.41 -6.27
C THR A 40 1.93 8.68 -6.99
N GLN A 41 1.91 9.23 -8.21
CA GLN A 41 3.15 9.62 -8.90
C GLN A 41 3.97 10.61 -8.09
N SER A 42 3.34 11.68 -7.60
CA SER A 42 4.04 12.70 -6.82
C SER A 42 4.67 12.14 -5.55
N LEU A 43 4.04 11.15 -4.92
CA LEU A 43 4.60 10.45 -3.77
C LEU A 43 5.76 9.56 -4.16
N VAL A 44 5.64 8.79 -5.24
CA VAL A 44 6.71 7.91 -5.75
C VAL A 44 7.97 8.72 -6.10
N ASP A 45 7.82 9.86 -6.77
CA ASP A 45 8.97 10.73 -7.08
C ASP A 45 9.68 11.20 -5.80
N THR A 46 8.90 11.51 -4.76
CA THR A 46 9.42 11.93 -3.45
C THR A 46 10.08 10.76 -2.71
N PHE A 47 9.46 9.57 -2.72
CA PHE A 47 10.01 8.35 -2.13
C PHE A 47 11.33 7.97 -2.78
N ASN A 48 11.38 8.00 -4.12
CA ASN A 48 12.60 7.70 -4.86
C ASN A 48 13.72 8.67 -4.50
N MET A 49 13.44 9.98 -4.47
CA MET A 49 14.43 10.99 -4.07
C MET A 49 14.96 10.73 -2.66
N ILE A 50 14.10 10.42 -1.69
CA ILE A 50 14.53 10.15 -0.32
C ILE A 50 15.35 8.86 -0.25
N GLY A 51 14.88 7.78 -0.88
CA GLY A 51 15.52 6.48 -0.82
C GLY A 51 16.91 6.44 -1.47
N VAL A 52 17.16 7.26 -2.50
CA VAL A 52 18.46 7.32 -3.17
C VAL A 52 19.41 8.40 -2.64
N THR A 53 18.94 9.32 -1.77
CA THR A 53 19.78 10.42 -1.25
C THR A 53 19.92 10.46 0.27
N MET A 54 19.02 9.81 1.01
CA MET A 54 18.94 9.92 2.47
C MET A 54 19.01 8.59 3.22
N CYS A 55 19.18 7.46 2.53
CA CYS A 55 19.26 6.13 3.13
C CYS A 55 20.66 5.53 2.95
N GLU A 56 21.07 4.66 3.88
CA GLU A 56 22.34 3.93 3.77
C GLU A 56 22.27 2.92 2.63
N THR A 57 21.17 2.16 2.57
CA THR A 57 20.85 1.33 1.41
C THR A 57 20.21 2.19 0.32
N LEU A 58 20.72 2.12 -0.91
CA LEU A 58 20.10 2.77 -2.06
C LEU A 58 18.81 2.04 -2.44
N ILE A 59 17.68 2.58 -2.00
CA ILE A 59 16.35 2.05 -2.26
C ILE A 59 15.62 2.98 -3.21
N GLY A 60 15.27 2.48 -4.40
CA GLY A 60 14.42 3.21 -5.34
C GLY A 60 12.94 2.94 -5.10
N ALA A 61 12.09 3.82 -5.62
CA ALA A 61 10.65 3.65 -5.64
C ALA A 61 10.10 3.99 -7.02
N GLN A 62 9.20 3.16 -7.54
CA GLN A 62 8.61 3.31 -8.87
C GLN A 62 7.14 2.90 -8.89
N LYS A 63 6.42 3.37 -9.92
CA LYS A 63 5.09 2.86 -10.24
C LYS A 63 5.19 1.72 -11.23
N GLU A 64 4.26 0.79 -11.17
CA GLU A 64 4.36 -0.43 -11.98
C GLU A 64 3.74 -0.34 -13.37
N HIS A 65 3.09 0.77 -13.73
CA HIS A 65 2.57 1.00 -15.08
C HIS A 65 3.65 1.04 -16.18
N GLU A 66 4.91 0.79 -15.83
CA GLU A 66 6.07 0.76 -16.72
C GLU A 66 6.65 -0.66 -16.92
N ARG A 67 5.92 -1.74 -16.59
CA ARG A 67 6.32 -3.09 -17.06
C ARG A 67 6.17 -3.18 -18.58
N GLU A 68 7.20 -3.70 -19.25
CA GLU A 68 7.21 -3.94 -20.71
C GLU A 68 6.04 -4.81 -21.19
N ASP A 69 5.50 -5.68 -20.33
CA ASP A 69 4.38 -6.57 -20.67
C ASP A 69 2.99 -5.99 -20.37
N GLY A 70 2.91 -4.75 -19.86
CA GLY A 70 1.66 -4.04 -19.61
C GLY A 70 0.78 -4.63 -18.50
N ARG A 71 1.29 -5.60 -17.72
CA ARG A 71 0.54 -6.29 -16.65
C ARG A 71 0.99 -5.85 -15.27
N GLY A 72 1.13 -4.53 -15.07
CA GLY A 72 1.40 -3.96 -13.75
C GLY A 72 0.33 -4.42 -12.76
N LYS A 73 0.77 -5.03 -11.66
CA LYS A 73 -0.07 -5.55 -10.59
C LYS A 73 -0.28 -4.50 -9.53
N GLU A 74 0.77 -3.95 -8.93
CA GLU A 74 0.68 -3.01 -7.81
C GLU A 74 0.87 -1.54 -8.23
N ASP A 75 0.37 -0.59 -7.44
CA ASP A 75 0.54 0.84 -7.76
C ASP A 75 1.98 1.33 -7.57
N ILE A 76 2.67 0.80 -6.55
CA ILE A 76 4.03 1.20 -6.16
C ILE A 76 4.84 -0.05 -5.79
N TYR A 77 6.12 -0.06 -6.18
CA TYR A 77 7.10 -0.97 -5.59
C TYR A 77 8.39 -0.24 -5.19
N PHE A 78 9.07 -0.79 -4.19
CA PHE A 78 10.40 -0.39 -3.76
C PHE A 78 11.40 -1.47 -4.17
N TYR A 79 12.59 -1.04 -4.58
CA TYR A 79 13.61 -1.93 -5.09
C TYR A 79 15.00 -1.54 -4.60
N LEU A 80 15.89 -2.53 -4.48
CA LEU A 80 17.31 -2.28 -4.28
C LEU A 80 17.91 -1.77 -5.58
N ASN A 81 18.74 -0.74 -5.51
CA ASN A 81 19.51 -0.26 -6.66
C ASN A 81 20.71 -1.18 -6.95
N ASP A 82 20.46 -2.49 -7.03
CA ASP A 82 21.38 -3.53 -7.47
C ASP A 82 21.23 -3.78 -8.98
N ASP A 83 22.09 -4.62 -9.56
CA ASP A 83 22.08 -4.92 -11.00
C ASP A 83 20.76 -5.55 -11.48
N SER A 84 19.96 -6.12 -10.56
CA SER A 84 18.70 -6.81 -10.86
C SER A 84 17.46 -5.97 -10.55
N TYR A 85 17.63 -4.76 -10.01
CA TYR A 85 16.55 -3.93 -9.46
C TYR A 85 15.61 -4.73 -8.55
N THR A 86 16.19 -5.49 -7.62
CA THR A 86 15.47 -6.45 -6.79
C THR A 86 14.31 -5.78 -6.05
N ARG A 87 13.07 -6.16 -6.37
CA ARG A 87 11.87 -5.64 -5.69
C ARG A 87 11.76 -6.24 -4.30
N ILE A 88 11.61 -5.37 -3.30
CA ILE A 88 11.67 -5.71 -1.88
C ILE A 88 10.43 -5.33 -1.08
N PHE A 89 9.54 -4.50 -1.64
CA PHE A 89 8.27 -4.14 -1.01
C PHE A 89 7.29 -3.63 -2.05
N PHE A 90 6.01 -3.93 -1.85
CA PHE A 90 4.93 -3.51 -2.74
C PHE A 90 3.91 -2.71 -1.95
N ALA A 91 3.32 -1.69 -2.58
CA ALA A 91 2.23 -0.94 -1.99
C ALA A 91 1.13 -0.64 -3.01
N GLU A 92 -0.11 -0.75 -2.55
CA GLU A 92 -1.29 -0.30 -3.29
C GLU A 92 -1.74 1.08 -2.81
N ALA A 93 -2.39 1.86 -3.66
CA ALA A 93 -3.03 3.11 -3.32
C ALA A 93 -4.54 3.02 -3.55
N LYS A 94 -5.33 3.58 -2.63
CA LYS A 94 -6.79 3.65 -2.72
C LYS A 94 -7.33 5.00 -2.28
N ARG A 95 -8.37 5.48 -2.97
CA ARG A 95 -9.23 6.57 -2.49
C ARG A 95 -10.24 6.07 -1.48
N LEU A 96 -10.52 6.91 -0.49
CA LEU A 96 -11.61 6.73 0.47
C LEU A 96 -12.46 8.02 0.49
N PRO A 97 -13.65 8.00 -0.14
CA PRO A 97 -14.36 6.86 -0.72
C PRO A 97 -13.80 6.48 -2.11
N LYS A 98 -14.32 5.38 -2.67
CA LYS A 98 -14.11 5.02 -4.08
C LYS A 98 -14.50 6.19 -5.00
N TYR A 99 -13.79 6.34 -6.12
CA TYR A 99 -14.08 7.41 -7.07
C TYR A 99 -15.55 7.41 -7.53
N LYS A 100 -16.16 8.60 -7.55
CA LYS A 100 -17.57 8.86 -7.90
C LYS A 100 -18.60 8.25 -6.95
N THR A 101 -18.19 7.80 -5.77
CA THR A 101 -19.11 7.40 -4.70
C THR A 101 -18.88 8.23 -3.46
N GLU A 102 -19.84 8.24 -2.54
CA GLU A 102 -19.73 9.00 -1.29
C GLU A 102 -19.44 8.10 -0.08
N SER A 103 -19.72 6.80 -0.20
CA SER A 103 -19.72 5.84 0.90
C SER A 103 -19.12 4.48 0.54
N GLU A 104 -18.99 4.13 -0.74
CA GLU A 104 -18.40 2.85 -1.12
C GLU A 104 -16.88 2.90 -0.93
N GLU A 105 -16.32 1.78 -0.49
CA GLU A 105 -14.89 1.57 -0.36
C GLU A 105 -14.47 0.37 -1.21
N GLU A 106 -13.24 0.41 -1.73
CA GLU A 106 -12.53 -0.75 -2.31
C GLU A 106 -11.23 -1.00 -1.56
N TYR A 107 -11.19 -0.58 -0.29
CA TYR A 107 -10.01 -0.71 0.55
C TYR A 107 -9.86 -2.16 1.02
N VAL A 108 -10.97 -2.79 1.41
CA VAL A 108 -11.00 -4.17 1.92
C VAL A 108 -11.31 -5.17 0.80
N VAL A 109 -12.54 -5.15 0.26
CA VAL A 109 -13.02 -6.01 -0.83
C VAL A 109 -13.64 -5.14 -1.92
N GLY A 110 -13.68 -5.63 -3.16
CA GLY A 110 -14.26 -4.87 -4.26
C GLY A 110 -14.51 -5.72 -5.50
N LYS A 111 -15.33 -5.21 -6.41
CA LYS A 111 -15.53 -5.83 -7.72
C LYS A 111 -15.30 -4.79 -8.82
N SER A 112 -14.49 -5.17 -9.80
CA SER A 112 -14.32 -4.41 -11.04
C SER A 112 -15.57 -4.50 -11.91
N SER A 113 -15.64 -3.70 -12.98
CA SER A 113 -16.68 -3.79 -14.01
C SER A 113 -16.72 -5.16 -14.71
N THR A 114 -15.63 -5.92 -14.68
CA THR A 114 -15.52 -7.28 -15.21
C THR A 114 -15.76 -8.35 -14.16
N ASN A 115 -16.28 -7.97 -12.97
CA ASN A 115 -16.56 -8.87 -11.84
C ASN A 115 -15.30 -9.57 -11.27
N ASN A 116 -14.11 -9.01 -11.53
CA ASN A 116 -12.86 -9.47 -10.90
C ASN A 116 -12.69 -8.80 -9.53
N PRO A 117 -12.06 -9.48 -8.55
CA PRO A 117 -11.68 -8.88 -7.27
C PRO A 117 -10.88 -7.58 -7.46
N SER A 118 -11.33 -6.49 -6.84
CA SER A 118 -10.69 -5.15 -6.94
C SER A 118 -10.32 -4.55 -5.57
N GLY A 119 -10.66 -5.22 -4.47
CA GLY A 119 -10.33 -4.76 -3.12
C GLY A 119 -8.82 -4.63 -2.91
N GLY A 120 -8.41 -3.62 -2.15
CA GLY A 120 -7.02 -3.42 -1.74
C GLY A 120 -6.48 -4.63 -0.99
N ILE A 121 -7.03 -4.93 0.18
CA ILE A 121 -6.62 -6.07 1.02
C ILE A 121 -6.91 -7.40 0.30
N GLU A 122 -8.10 -7.53 -0.29
CA GLU A 122 -8.54 -8.73 -1.01
C GLU A 122 -7.54 -9.22 -2.07
N ARG A 123 -6.97 -8.32 -2.88
CA ARG A 123 -6.02 -8.71 -3.93
C ARG A 123 -4.70 -9.26 -3.38
N TYR A 124 -4.22 -8.80 -2.23
CA TYR A 124 -3.07 -9.42 -1.56
C TYR A 124 -3.43 -10.78 -0.96
N LYS A 125 -4.60 -10.90 -0.32
CA LYS A 125 -5.08 -12.18 0.23
C LYS A 125 -5.20 -13.27 -0.84
N LEU A 126 -5.60 -12.90 -2.06
CA LEU A 126 -5.71 -13.81 -3.19
C LEU A 126 -4.37 -14.10 -3.89
N GLY A 127 -3.29 -13.41 -3.53
CA GLY A 127 -1.99 -13.49 -4.20
C GLY A 127 -1.98 -12.88 -5.61
N ILE A 128 -2.98 -12.04 -5.92
CA ILE A 128 -3.02 -11.28 -7.18
C ILE A 128 -1.95 -10.17 -7.10
N HIS A 129 -1.91 -9.48 -5.96
CA HIS A 129 -0.92 -8.47 -5.60
C HIS A 129 0.13 -8.99 -4.60
N GLY A 130 1.28 -8.33 -4.61
CA GLY A 130 2.44 -8.64 -3.78
C GLY A 130 3.22 -9.84 -4.30
N ASN A 131 4.22 -10.22 -3.50
CA ASN A 131 5.00 -11.43 -3.72
C ASN A 131 4.88 -12.29 -2.47
N LYS A 132 4.47 -13.56 -2.61
CA LYS A 132 4.32 -14.50 -1.48
C LYS A 132 5.61 -14.72 -0.66
N ASN A 133 6.76 -14.41 -1.24
CA ASN A 133 8.06 -14.47 -0.56
C ASN A 133 8.39 -13.17 0.21
N LEU A 134 7.61 -12.11 0.04
CA LEU A 134 7.72 -10.84 0.76
C LEU A 134 6.46 -10.63 1.58
N ARG A 135 6.53 -10.91 2.87
CA ARG A 135 5.35 -10.93 3.74
C ARG A 135 4.99 -9.56 4.30
N ASN A 136 5.71 -8.51 3.92
CA ASN A 136 5.44 -7.13 4.32
C ASN A 136 5.04 -6.31 3.09
N ASN A 137 3.88 -5.67 3.15
CA ASN A 137 3.32 -4.89 2.04
C ASN A 137 2.69 -3.58 2.55
N GLY A 138 2.44 -2.63 1.66
CA GLY A 138 1.93 -1.31 1.98
C GLY A 138 0.54 -1.03 1.40
N MET A 139 -0.17 -0.11 2.03
CA MET A 139 -1.43 0.43 1.52
C MET A 139 -1.49 1.93 1.82
N LEU A 140 -1.57 2.76 0.79
CA LEU A 140 -1.81 4.19 0.93
C LEU A 140 -3.30 4.48 0.75
N ALA A 141 -3.87 5.26 1.66
CA ALA A 141 -5.26 5.71 1.58
C ALA A 141 -5.32 7.22 1.41
N TYR A 142 -6.01 7.70 0.37
CA TYR A 142 -6.33 9.13 0.22
C TYR A 142 -7.73 9.40 0.76
N ILE A 143 -7.82 10.02 1.93
CA ILE A 143 -9.09 10.31 2.61
C ILE A 143 -9.66 11.64 2.10
N GLU A 144 -10.85 11.64 1.49
CA GLU A 144 -11.34 12.82 0.74
C GLU A 144 -12.58 13.52 1.33
N ASN A 145 -13.43 12.84 2.09
CA ASN A 145 -14.70 13.42 2.56
C ASN A 145 -14.99 13.23 4.08
N LYS A 146 -14.83 12.02 4.62
CA LYS A 146 -15.06 11.69 6.03
C LYS A 146 -13.79 11.85 6.85
N SER A 147 -13.94 11.95 8.17
CA SER A 147 -12.80 11.93 9.07
C SER A 147 -12.07 10.58 9.02
N VAL A 148 -10.78 10.60 9.36
CA VAL A 148 -9.97 9.39 9.56
C VAL A 148 -10.66 8.40 10.51
N LYS A 149 -11.27 8.89 11.60
CA LYS A 149 -11.96 8.04 12.59
C LYS A 149 -13.16 7.31 11.99
N GLU A 150 -13.96 7.99 11.17
CA GLU A 150 -15.12 7.37 10.52
C GLU A 150 -14.69 6.31 9.52
N TRP A 151 -13.67 6.59 8.70
CA TRP A 151 -13.14 5.59 7.78
C TRP A 151 -12.53 4.40 8.50
N LEU A 152 -11.83 4.61 9.62
CA LEU A 152 -11.26 3.53 10.42
C LEU A 152 -12.36 2.58 10.91
N GLN A 153 -13.48 3.13 11.38
CA GLN A 153 -14.62 2.32 11.79
C GLN A 153 -15.23 1.54 10.61
N ILE A 154 -15.41 2.18 9.45
CA ILE A 154 -15.97 1.54 8.26
C ILE A 154 -15.06 0.39 7.79
N VAL A 155 -13.76 0.64 7.65
CA VAL A 155 -12.77 -0.34 7.19
C VAL A 155 -12.64 -1.50 8.19
N ASN A 156 -12.52 -1.23 9.49
CA ASN A 156 -12.39 -2.29 10.49
C ASN A 156 -13.66 -3.14 10.59
N ASN A 157 -14.85 -2.53 10.55
CA ASN A 157 -16.11 -3.30 10.51
C ASN A 157 -16.16 -4.22 9.28
N LYS A 158 -15.67 -3.74 8.13
CA LYS A 158 -15.63 -4.52 6.90
C LYS A 158 -14.61 -5.66 6.98
N ILE A 159 -13.41 -5.43 7.52
CA ILE A 159 -12.41 -6.48 7.75
C ILE A 159 -12.99 -7.55 8.68
N THR A 160 -13.57 -7.18 9.82
CA THR A 160 -14.15 -8.15 10.76
C THR A 160 -15.28 -8.97 10.13
N LYS A 161 -16.08 -8.36 9.26
CA LYS A 161 -17.18 -9.03 8.56
C LYS A 161 -16.68 -10.01 7.49
N GLU A 162 -15.79 -9.56 6.61
CA GLU A 162 -15.35 -10.34 5.44
C GLU A 162 -14.23 -11.32 5.80
N PHE A 163 -13.36 -10.96 6.75
CA PHE A 163 -12.15 -11.69 7.15
C PHE A 163 -12.06 -11.82 8.69
N PRO A 164 -12.94 -12.61 9.33
CA PRO A 164 -13.05 -12.66 10.79
C PRO A 164 -11.81 -13.20 11.52
N GLN A 165 -10.87 -13.84 10.81
CA GLN A 165 -9.62 -14.36 11.37
C GLN A 165 -8.43 -13.40 11.19
N ASP A 166 -8.61 -12.30 10.46
CA ASP A 166 -7.59 -11.30 10.26
C ASP A 166 -7.63 -10.25 11.38
N SER A 167 -6.52 -9.52 11.56
CA SER A 167 -6.53 -8.39 12.48
C SER A 167 -7.23 -7.18 11.84
N PRO A 168 -7.92 -6.35 12.63
CA PRO A 168 -8.30 -5.01 12.19
C PRO A 168 -7.05 -4.14 11.98
N LEU A 169 -7.22 -2.92 11.46
CA LEU A 169 -6.20 -1.89 11.48
C LEU A 169 -5.94 -1.45 12.93
N ILE A 170 -4.70 -1.66 13.37
CA ILE A 170 -4.21 -1.29 14.70
C ILE A 170 -3.30 -0.07 14.55
N LEU A 171 -3.56 0.99 15.31
CA LEU A 171 -2.79 2.23 15.26
C LEU A 171 -1.34 2.00 15.73
N THR A 172 -0.39 2.60 15.03
CA THR A 172 1.03 2.62 15.42
C THR A 172 1.35 3.88 16.24
N ASP A 173 2.62 4.08 16.60
CA ASP A 173 3.08 5.32 17.25
C ASP A 173 3.02 6.55 16.31
N ASN A 174 2.77 6.36 15.02
CA ASN A 174 2.66 7.43 14.02
C ASN A 174 1.20 7.77 13.73
N THR A 175 0.91 9.06 13.60
CA THR A 175 -0.43 9.56 13.29
C THR A 175 -0.90 9.05 11.93
N ASN A 176 -2.14 8.52 11.88
CA ASN A 176 -2.77 7.98 10.68
C ASN A 176 -1.97 6.84 10.01
N GLU A 177 -1.14 6.15 10.79
CA GLU A 177 -0.42 4.96 10.35
C GLU A 177 -0.90 3.75 11.16
N TYR A 178 -1.25 2.69 10.46
CA TYR A 178 -1.81 1.48 11.04
C TYR A 178 -1.09 0.24 10.52
N THR A 179 -1.20 -0.86 11.26
CA THR A 179 -0.77 -2.18 10.80
C THR A 179 -1.91 -3.18 10.92
N SER A 180 -1.95 -4.15 10.02
CA SER A 180 -2.79 -5.34 10.15
C SER A 180 -2.08 -6.59 9.67
N VAL A 181 -2.58 -7.75 10.09
CA VAL A 181 -2.09 -9.08 9.70
C VAL A 181 -3.23 -9.85 9.07
N HIS A 182 -2.95 -10.42 7.90
CA HIS A 182 -3.95 -11.08 7.07
C HIS A 182 -3.50 -12.48 6.67
N THR A 183 -4.43 -13.43 6.65
CA THR A 183 -4.18 -14.80 6.18
C THR A 183 -4.33 -14.87 4.66
N TYR A 184 -3.45 -15.58 3.97
CA TYR A 184 -3.64 -15.84 2.54
C TYR A 184 -4.80 -16.82 2.29
N VAL A 185 -5.50 -16.67 1.16
CA VAL A 185 -6.61 -17.57 0.78
C VAL A 185 -6.09 -18.79 0.03
N ASN A 186 -5.13 -18.58 -0.88
CA ASN A 186 -4.71 -19.60 -1.84
C ASN A 186 -3.39 -20.29 -1.48
N HIS A 187 -2.81 -20.00 -0.31
CA HIS A 187 -1.63 -20.69 0.20
C HIS A 187 -1.50 -20.50 1.72
N GLU A 188 -0.66 -21.32 2.35
CA GLU A 188 -0.38 -21.20 3.78
C GLU A 188 0.41 -19.93 4.11
N GLY A 189 0.14 -19.39 5.31
CA GLY A 189 0.87 -18.27 5.90
C GLY A 189 0.04 -17.00 6.04
N VAL A 190 0.71 -15.98 6.59
CA VAL A 190 0.16 -14.65 6.84
C VAL A 190 1.08 -13.59 6.24
N PHE A 191 0.54 -12.40 6.02
CA PHE A 191 1.29 -11.21 5.67
C PHE A 191 0.89 -10.02 6.54
N THR A 192 1.83 -9.11 6.73
CA THR A 192 1.65 -7.84 7.41
C THR A 192 1.42 -6.75 6.36
N MET A 193 0.42 -5.90 6.61
CA MET A 193 0.15 -4.72 5.81
C MET A 193 0.37 -3.45 6.63
N TYR A 194 1.13 -2.52 6.08
CA TYR A 194 1.40 -1.20 6.65
C TYR A 194 0.53 -0.16 5.93
N HIS A 195 -0.36 0.47 6.67
CA HIS A 195 -1.36 1.39 6.15
C HIS A 195 -0.98 2.83 6.45
N PHE A 196 -0.94 3.66 5.41
CA PHE A 196 -0.62 5.09 5.51
C PHE A 196 -1.80 5.91 5.03
N TRP A 197 -2.53 6.52 5.97
CA TRP A 197 -3.75 7.27 5.66
C TRP A 197 -3.44 8.76 5.56
N ILE A 198 -3.63 9.30 4.36
CA ILE A 198 -3.34 10.68 4.00
C ILE A 198 -4.65 11.45 3.96
N ASP A 199 -4.85 12.30 4.98
CA ASP A 199 -6.03 13.14 5.05
C ASP A 199 -5.96 14.29 4.04
N LEU A 200 -6.80 14.21 3.00
CA LEU A 200 -6.99 15.24 1.99
C LEU A 200 -8.31 16.01 2.18
N SER A 201 -9.13 15.65 3.16
CA SER A 201 -10.44 16.28 3.42
C SER A 201 -10.31 17.76 3.78
N LEU A 202 -9.16 18.13 4.36
CA LEU A 202 -8.81 19.49 4.76
C LEU A 202 -8.08 20.29 3.66
N THR A 203 -7.60 19.63 2.60
CA THR A 203 -6.92 20.30 1.48
C THR A 203 -7.91 20.69 0.39
N ARG A 204 -8.12 22.00 0.21
CA ARG A 204 -8.85 22.58 -0.92
C ARG A 204 -7.97 22.71 -2.16
#